data_AF-A0A352B725-F1
#
_entry.id   AF-A0A352B725-F1
#
_cell.length_a   1.000
_cell.length_b   1.000
_cell.length_c   1.000
_cell.angle_alpha   90.00
_cell.angle_beta   90.00
_cell.angle_gamma   90.00
#
_symmetry.space_group_name_H-M   'P 1'
#
loop_
_entity.id
_entity.type
_entity.pdbx_description
1 polymer ?
#
loop_
_entity_poly.entity_id
_entity_poly.type
_entity_poly.pdbx_seq_one_letter_code
_entity_poly.pdbx_strand_id
1 'polypeptide(L)'
;MDGPKAVESRVAALEESRLAIRRLAHELNQPLTAVMGNAELLAMDTADPEMAASIERIVTETQRMAEIIQRLAAEARKGTGETAPYAA
;
A
#
# COMPACT_ATOMS: atom_id res chain seq x y z
N MET A 1 -36.65 14.62 -12.14
CA MET A 1 -35.81 13.63 -12.84
C MET A 1 -34.33 13.96 -12.58
N ASP A 2 -33.86 13.80 -11.34
CA ASP A 2 -32.46 14.06 -10.91
C ASP A 2 -31.60 12.79 -10.81
N GLY A 3 -32.18 11.62 -11.11
CA GLY A 3 -31.56 10.31 -10.91
C GLY A 3 -30.19 10.12 -11.60
N PRO A 4 -30.02 10.47 -12.88
CA PRO A 4 -28.75 10.26 -13.59
C PRO A 4 -27.59 11.07 -13.01
N LYS A 5 -27.82 12.37 -12.72
CA LYS A 5 -26.80 13.28 -12.20
C LYS A 5 -26.33 12.90 -10.78
N ALA A 6 -27.24 12.39 -9.96
CA ALA A 6 -26.91 11.90 -8.62
C ALA A 6 -26.04 10.63 -8.66
N VAL A 7 -26.26 9.74 -9.64
CA VAL A 7 -25.43 8.54 -9.82
C VAL A 7 -24.04 8.92 -10.34
N GLU A 8 -23.95 9.79 -11.35
CA GLU A 8 -22.68 10.30 -11.88
C GLU A 8 -21.82 10.96 -10.80
N SER A 9 -22.43 11.78 -9.94
CA SER A 9 -21.73 12.43 -8.82
C SER A 9 -21.18 11.41 -7.81
N ARG A 10 -21.92 10.34 -7.51
CA ARG A 10 -21.45 9.27 -6.60
C ARG A 10 -20.33 8.45 -7.22
N VAL A 11 -20.38 8.18 -8.53
CA VAL A 11 -19.31 7.49 -9.26
C VAL A 11 -18.04 8.34 -9.24
N ALA A 12 -18.14 9.65 -9.52
CA ALA A 12 -16.99 10.56 -9.48
C ALA A 12 -16.33 10.59 -8.10
N ALA A 13 -17.12 10.69 -7.02
CA ALA A 13 -16.59 10.68 -5.65
C ALA A 13 -15.87 9.37 -5.28
N LEU A 14 -16.36 8.22 -5.78
CA LEU A 14 -15.70 6.93 -5.58
C LEU A 14 -14.36 6.85 -6.31
N GLU A 15 -14.27 7.36 -7.53
CA GLU A 15 -13.02 7.40 -8.30
C GLU A 15 -11.98 8.34 -7.67
N GLU A 16 -12.40 9.49 -7.17
CA GLU A 16 -11.52 10.39 -6.40
C GLU A 16 -10.97 9.71 -5.14
N SER A 17 -11.82 9.01 -4.39
CA SER A 17 -11.42 8.25 -3.20
C SER A 17 -10.42 7.15 -3.54
N ARG A 18 -10.63 6.40 -4.63
CA ARG A 18 -9.70 5.35 -5.09
C ARG A 18 -8.35 5.91 -5.48
N LEU A 19 -8.33 7.01 -6.22
CA LEU A 19 -7.10 7.67 -6.61
C LEU A 19 -6.33 8.18 -5.39
N ALA A 20 -7.03 8.73 -4.39
CA ALA A 20 -6.43 9.13 -3.12
C ALA A 20 -5.81 7.94 -2.38
N ILE A 21 -6.51 6.81 -2.26
CA ILE A 21 -5.99 5.59 -1.62
C ILE A 21 -4.74 5.08 -2.34
N ARG A 22 -4.72 5.07 -3.67
CA ARG A 22 -3.54 4.66 -4.46
C ARG A 22 -2.33 5.56 -4.23
N ARG A 23 -2.53 6.88 -4.18
CA ARG A 23 -1.46 7.84 -3.90
C ARG A 23 -0.90 7.65 -2.50
N LEU A 24 -1.77 7.58 -1.50
CA LEU A 24 -1.36 7.31 -0.11
C LEU A 24 -0.62 6.00 0.02
N ALA A 25 -1.07 4.93 -0.64
CA ALA A 25 -0.36 3.65 -0.62
C ALA A 25 1.06 3.76 -1.21
N HIS A 26 1.23 4.51 -2.30
CA HIS A 26 2.56 4.74 -2.87
C HIS A 26 3.44 5.58 -1.95
N GLU A 27 2.92 6.67 -1.41
CA GLU A 27 3.62 7.56 -0.48
C GLU A 27 3.99 6.86 0.83
N LEU A 28 3.20 5.89 1.31
CA LEU A 28 3.53 5.08 2.49
C LEU A 28 4.59 4.02 2.22
N ASN A 29 4.60 3.42 1.02
CA ASN A 29 5.62 2.44 0.66
C ASN A 29 7.03 3.05 0.64
N GLN A 30 7.17 4.34 0.31
CA GLN A 30 8.47 5.03 0.28
C GLN A 30 9.17 5.05 1.66
N PRO A 31 8.60 5.61 2.74
CA PRO A 31 9.22 5.59 4.06
C PRO A 31 9.32 4.17 4.62
N LEU A 32 8.39 3.26 4.33
CA LEU A 32 8.52 1.85 4.75
C LEU A 32 9.73 1.17 4.12
N THR A 33 9.99 1.42 2.83
CA THR A 33 11.18 0.90 2.15
C THR A 33 12.46 1.44 2.79
N ALA A 34 12.47 2.73 3.17
CA ALA A 34 13.60 3.32 3.88
C ALA A 34 13.78 2.70 5.28
N VAL A 35 12.71 2.56 6.07
CA VAL A 35 12.77 1.92 7.40
C VAL A 35 13.27 0.48 7.29
N MET A 36 12.77 -0.28 6.32
CA MET A 36 13.22 -1.65 6.06
C MET A 36 14.72 -1.69 5.77
N GLY A 37 15.19 -0.91 4.79
CA GLY A 37 16.60 -0.93 4.39
C GLY A 37 17.53 -0.49 5.52
N ASN A 38 17.14 0.51 6.33
CA ASN A 38 17.92 0.90 7.50
C ASN A 38 17.97 -0.21 8.56
N ALA A 39 16.84 -0.89 8.82
CA ALA A 39 16.80 -2.01 9.76
C ALA A 39 17.66 -3.20 9.26
N GLU A 40 17.60 -3.52 7.97
CA GLU A 40 18.44 -4.55 7.37
C GLU A 40 19.94 -4.23 7.49
N LEU A 41 20.35 -2.97 7.25
CA LEU A 41 21.73 -2.54 7.46
C LEU A 41 22.16 -2.66 8.93
N LEU A 42 21.32 -2.23 9.88
CA LEU A 42 21.59 -2.38 11.31
C LEU A 42 21.71 -3.86 11.73
N ALA A 43 20.93 -4.76 11.11
CA ALA A 43 21.02 -6.19 11.37
C ALA A 43 22.38 -6.77 10.98
N MET A 44 23.03 -6.22 9.95
CA MET A 44 24.35 -6.68 9.49
C MET A 44 25.47 -6.31 10.46
N ASP A 45 25.33 -5.20 11.18
CA ASP A 45 26.40 -4.64 12.04
C ASP A 45 26.22 -4.98 13.54
N THR A 46 25.08 -5.53 13.95
CA THR A 46 24.78 -5.78 15.37
C THR A 46 25.38 -7.10 15.88
N ALA A 47 26.07 -7.04 17.03
CA ALA A 47 26.55 -8.22 17.76
C ALA A 47 25.74 -8.51 19.04
N ASP A 48 24.80 -7.61 19.39
CA ASP A 48 23.94 -7.74 20.56
C ASP A 48 22.68 -8.54 20.19
N PRO A 49 22.45 -9.73 20.81
CA PRO A 49 21.28 -10.56 20.53
C PRO A 49 19.93 -9.87 20.81
N GLU A 50 19.84 -9.02 21.83
CA GLU A 50 18.58 -8.32 22.15
C GLU A 50 18.26 -7.24 21.12
N MET A 51 19.29 -6.54 20.67
CA MET A 51 19.19 -5.59 19.56
C MET A 51 18.84 -6.29 18.25
N ALA A 52 19.45 -7.44 17.96
CA ALA A 52 19.15 -8.24 16.77
C ALA A 52 17.67 -8.66 16.72
N ALA A 53 17.13 -9.17 17.83
CA ALA A 53 15.72 -9.53 17.92
C ALA A 53 14.78 -8.32 17.74
N SER A 54 15.19 -7.14 18.24
CA SER A 54 14.43 -5.90 18.05
C SER A 54 14.44 -5.45 16.59
N ILE A 55 15.58 -5.54 15.92
CA ILE A 55 15.73 -5.21 14.49
C ILE A 55 14.91 -6.18 13.62
N GLU A 56 14.96 -7.49 13.90
CA GLU A 56 14.16 -8.49 13.18
C GLU A 56 12.65 -8.21 13.28
N ARG A 57 12.19 -7.75 14.45
CA ARG A 57 10.80 -7.32 14.64
C ARG A 57 10.47 -6.09 13.79
N ILE A 58 11.37 -5.11 13.67
CA ILE A 58 11.17 -3.94 12.81
C ILE A 58 11.04 -4.37 11.35
N VAL A 59 11.93 -5.24 10.88
CA VAL A 59 11.90 -5.79 9.51
C VAL A 59 10.56 -6.51 9.26
N THR A 60 10.17 -7.42 10.16
CA THR A 60 8.95 -8.21 10.02
C THR A 60 7.69 -7.35 9.99
N GLU A 61 7.58 -6.36 10.89
CA GLU A 61 6.41 -5.49 10.92
C GLU A 61 6.37 -4.54 9.72
N THR A 62 7.52 -4.04 9.25
CA THR A 62 7.59 -3.21 8.04
C THR A 62 7.13 -3.99 6.80
N GLN A 63 7.49 -5.29 6.72
CA GLN A 63 7.04 -6.17 5.65
C GLN A 63 5.53 -6.38 5.72
N ARG A 64 5.01 -6.67 6.91
CA ARG A 64 3.57 -6.81 7.16
C ARG A 64 2.79 -5.54 6.79
N MET A 65 3.32 -4.37 7.11
CA MET A 65 2.72 -3.09 6.73
C MET A 65 2.67 -2.92 5.21
N ALA A 66 3.76 -3.24 4.50
CA ALA A 66 3.80 -3.20 3.04
C ALA A 66 2.72 -4.12 2.41
N GLU A 67 2.54 -5.33 2.94
CA GLU A 67 1.49 -6.25 2.47
C GLU A 67 0.08 -5.69 2.68
N ILE A 68 -0.20 -5.09 3.83
CA ILE A 68 -1.50 -4.46 4.13
C ILE A 68 -1.78 -3.32 3.15
N ILE A 69 -0.78 -2.47 2.89
CA ILE A 69 -0.88 -1.35 1.96
C ILE A 69 -1.08 -1.83 0.53
N GLN A 70 -0.39 -2.89 0.11
CA GLN A 70 -0.57 -3.50 -1.21
C GLN A 70 -1.99 -4.04 -1.40
N ARG A 71 -2.55 -4.71 -0.38
CA ARG A 71 -3.94 -5.19 -0.40
C ARG A 71 -4.92 -4.03 -0.48
N LEU A 72 -4.73 -2.98 0.32
CA LEU A 72 -5.56 -1.76 0.26
C LEU A 72 -5.53 -1.11 -1.13
N ALA A 73 -4.35 -0.98 -1.72
CA ALA A 73 -4.19 -0.44 -3.07
C ALA A 73 -4.82 -1.34 -4.14
N ALA A 74 -4.81 -2.66 -3.95
CA ALA A 74 -5.46 -3.61 -4.86
C ALA A 74 -6.98 -3.50 -4.81
N GLU A 75 -7.58 -3.36 -3.62
CA GLU A 75 -9.02 -3.11 -3.48
C GLU A 75 -9.45 -1.80 -4.16
N ALA A 76 -8.60 -0.76 -4.10
CA ALA A 76 -8.85 0.50 -4.80
C ALA A 76 -8.80 0.37 -6.34
N ARG A 77 -8.13 -0.65 -6.90
CA ARG A 77 -8.10 -0.92 -8.36
C ARG A 77 -9.29 -1.74 -8.84
N LYS A 78 -9.82 -2.67 -8.04
CA LYS A 78 -10.82 -3.66 -8.49
C LYS A 78 -12.13 -3.10 -9.04
N GLY A 79 -12.44 -1.82 -8.82
CA GLY A 79 -13.66 -1.24 -9.41
C GLY A 79 -13.42 -0.23 -10.53
N THR A 80 -12.18 0.02 -10.94
CA THR A 80 -11.96 0.43 -12.33
C THR A 80 -12.18 -0.85 -13.13
N GLY A 81 -13.22 -0.93 -13.96
CA GLY A 81 -13.56 -2.12 -14.74
C GLY A 81 -12.50 -2.46 -15.79
N GLU A 82 -11.28 -2.77 -15.34
CA GLU A 82 -10.18 -3.25 -16.15
C GLU A 82 -10.52 -4.69 -16.49
N THR A 83 -11.29 -4.84 -17.57
CA THR A 83 -11.38 -6.08 -18.32
C THR A 83 -9.96 -6.54 -18.57
N ALA A 84 -9.64 -7.74 -18.09
CA ALA A 84 -8.38 -8.41 -18.37
C ALA A 84 -8.00 -8.24 -19.85
N PRO A 85 -6.73 -7.96 -20.18
CA PRO A 85 -6.32 -7.82 -21.57
C PRO A 85 -6.73 -9.09 -22.31
N TYR A 86 -7.50 -8.91 -23.40
CA TYR A 86 -7.80 -9.95 -24.36
C TYR A 86 -6.49 -10.63 -24.76
N ALA A 87 -6.28 -11.86 -24.28
CA ALA A 87 -5.21 -12.72 -24.74
C ALA A 87 -5.54 -13.07 -26.20
N ALA A 88 -4.77 -12.51 -27.13
CA ALA A 88 -4.70 -12.93 -28.51
C ALA A 88 -3.79 -14.16 -28.65
#